data_AF-A0A531K324-F1
#
_entry.id   AF-A0A531K324-F1
#
_cell.length_a   1.000
_cell.length_b   1.000
_cell.length_c   1.000
_cell.angle_alpha   90.00
_cell.angle_beta   90.00
_cell.angle_gamma   90.00
#
_symmetry.space_group_name_H-M   'P 1'
#
loop_
_entity.id
_entity.type
_entity.pdbx_description
1 polymer ?
#
loop_
_entity_poly.entity_id
_entity_poly.type
_entity_poly.pdbx_seq_one_letter_code
_entity_poly.pdbx_strand_id
1 'polypeptide(L)'
;PRLAHMLAQDVFHPAELYLELAGLAGSMATYGSSARRLSELPAYDHMAPGPAYSALADALRSLILSLRYIEPKSRALPVMRHSTNVWKIRIDNPKLLVASRIVIRVGSELSEDALRKIFVNQATVGSADQFEG
;
A
#
# COMPACT_ATOMS: atom_id res chain seq x y z
N PRO A 1 20.23 6.72 4.04
CA PRO A 1 21.55 7.11 4.62
C PRO A 1 22.74 6.74 3.72
N ARG A 2 22.88 5.47 3.29
CA ARG A 2 23.99 5.02 2.42
C ARG A 2 24.05 5.75 1.07
N LEU A 3 22.97 5.72 0.29
CA LEU A 3 22.90 6.44 -1.00
C LEU A 3 23.07 7.96 -0.84
N ALA A 4 22.57 8.55 0.25
CA ALA A 4 22.75 9.97 0.52
C ALA A 4 24.23 10.33 0.79
N HIS A 5 24.95 9.45 1.49
CA HIS A 5 26.39 9.60 1.70
C HIS A 5 27.16 9.50 0.37
N MET A 6 26.84 8.50 -0.46
CA MET A 6 27.46 8.31 -1.79
C MET A 6 27.22 9.50 -2.72
N LEU A 7 25.99 10.02 -2.74
CA LEU A 7 25.60 11.18 -3.56
C LEU A 7 26.36 12.46 -3.17
N ALA A 8 26.80 12.57 -1.91
CA ALA A 8 27.57 13.70 -1.42
C ALA A 8 29.08 13.61 -1.73
N GLN A 9 29.56 12.51 -2.33
CA GLN A 9 30.97 12.35 -2.71
C GLN A 9 31.21 12.86 -4.13
N ASP A 10 32.30 13.59 -4.35
CA ASP A 10 32.71 14.05 -5.70
C ASP A 10 33.22 12.90 -6.58
N VAL A 11 33.82 11.88 -5.96
CA VAL A 11 34.36 10.70 -6.62
C VAL A 11 33.90 9.47 -5.86
N PHE A 12 33.28 8.53 -6.57
CA PHE A 12 32.83 7.27 -5.99
C PHE A 12 32.98 6.14 -7.02
N HIS A 13 33.30 4.93 -6.56
CA HIS A 13 33.56 3.83 -7.47
C HIS A 13 32.25 3.30 -8.08
N PRO A 14 32.12 3.23 -9.43
CA PRO A 14 30.84 2.91 -10.08
C PRO A 14 30.38 1.47 -9.82
N ALA A 15 31.28 0.52 -9.57
CA ALA A 15 30.85 -0.84 -9.22
C ALA A 15 30.20 -0.91 -7.83
N GLU A 16 30.65 -0.08 -6.88
CA GLU A 16 30.08 -0.05 -5.53
C GLU A 16 28.68 0.57 -5.55
N LEU A 17 28.50 1.67 -6.28
CA LEU A 17 27.19 2.27 -6.49
C LEU A 17 26.22 1.29 -7.16
N TYR A 18 26.69 0.55 -8.17
CA TYR A 18 25.89 -0.45 -8.86
C TYR A 18 25.41 -1.54 -7.89
N LEU A 19 26.30 -2.08 -7.07
CA LEU A 19 25.97 -3.11 -6.08
C LEU A 19 24.91 -2.63 -5.07
N GLU A 20 25.04 -1.40 -4.56
CA GLU A 20 24.05 -0.84 -3.62
C GLU A 20 22.67 -0.66 -4.28
N LEU A 21 22.65 -0.11 -5.50
CA LEU A 21 21.40 0.09 -6.23
C LEU A 21 20.74 -1.24 -6.62
N ALA A 22 21.53 -2.24 -7.02
CA ALA A 22 21.04 -3.58 -7.33
C ALA A 22 20.49 -4.29 -6.08
N GLY A 23 21.16 -4.17 -4.93
CA GLY A 23 20.68 -4.69 -3.65
C GLY A 23 19.37 -4.04 -3.21
N LEU A 24 19.24 -2.73 -3.41
CA LEU A 24 17.99 -2.00 -3.17
C LEU A 24 16.88 -2.49 -4.10
N ALA A 25 17.14 -2.62 -5.40
CA ALA A 25 16.18 -3.11 -6.39
C ALA A 25 15.69 -4.53 -6.05
N GLY A 26 16.60 -5.42 -5.64
CA GLY A 26 16.27 -6.78 -5.20
C GLY A 26 15.32 -6.78 -4.00
N SER A 27 15.61 -5.94 -3.01
CA SER A 27 14.75 -5.79 -1.82
C SER A 27 13.37 -5.23 -2.17
N MET A 28 13.30 -4.20 -3.01
CA MET A 28 12.03 -3.61 -3.48
C MET A 28 11.18 -4.60 -4.27
N ALA A 29 11.80 -5.46 -5.07
CA ALA A 29 11.09 -6.45 -5.88
C ALA A 29 10.26 -7.44 -5.03
N THR A 30 10.66 -7.69 -3.78
CA THR A 30 9.90 -8.58 -2.87
C THR A 30 8.53 -8.01 -2.48
N TYR A 31 8.38 -6.69 -2.50
CA TYR A 31 7.16 -5.98 -2.12
C TYR A 31 6.37 -5.45 -3.33
N GLY A 32 7.06 -5.07 -4.41
CA GLY A 32 6.47 -4.29 -5.51
C GLY A 32 6.18 -5.05 -6.79
N SER A 33 6.70 -6.27 -6.97
CA SER A 33 6.49 -7.05 -8.19
C SER A 33 5.44 -8.14 -7.97
N SER A 34 4.52 -8.33 -8.94
CA SER A 34 3.60 -9.48 -8.95
C SER A 34 4.34 -10.82 -8.95
N ALA A 35 5.54 -10.86 -9.54
CA ALA A 35 6.41 -12.03 -9.57
C ALA A 35 7.33 -12.13 -8.35
N ARG A 36 7.33 -11.12 -7.46
CA ARG A 36 8.19 -10.99 -6.26
C ARG A 36 9.70 -11.19 -6.51
N ARG A 37 10.14 -11.01 -7.76
CA ARG A 37 11.53 -11.19 -8.19
C ARG A 37 11.91 -10.08 -9.14
N LEU A 38 13.16 -9.62 -9.02
CA LEU A 38 13.77 -8.70 -9.97
C LEU A 38 14.07 -9.47 -11.27
N SER A 39 13.81 -8.83 -12.42
CA SER A 39 14.26 -9.36 -13.71
C SER A 39 15.78 -9.51 -13.73
N GLU A 40 16.28 -10.46 -14.53
CA GLU A 40 17.73 -10.58 -14.71
C GLU A 40 18.30 -9.27 -15.25
N LEU A 41 19.34 -8.78 -14.57
CA LEU A 41 20.10 -7.61 -14.98
C LEU A 41 21.32 -8.06 -15.79
N PRO A 42 21.72 -7.30 -16.81
CA PRO A 42 23.01 -7.52 -17.48
C PRO A 42 24.15 -7.51 -16.47
N ALA A 43 25.19 -8.31 -16.74
CA ALA A 43 26.41 -8.28 -15.95
C ALA A 43 27.06 -6.89 -16.03
N TYR A 44 27.56 -6.39 -14.90
CA TYR A 44 28.27 -5.12 -14.86
C TYR A 44 29.64 -5.26 -15.54
N ASP A 45 29.89 -4.45 -16.57
CA ASP A 45 31.19 -4.27 -17.20
C ASP A 45 31.73 -2.87 -16.84
N HIS A 46 32.90 -2.83 -16.21
CA HIS A 46 33.52 -1.55 -15.82
C HIS A 46 33.97 -0.73 -17.03
N MET A 47 34.29 -1.38 -18.15
CA MET A 47 34.69 -0.71 -19.39
C MET A 47 33.49 -0.20 -20.18
N ALA A 48 32.31 -0.78 -19.96
CA ALA A 48 31.06 -0.40 -20.60
C ALA A 48 29.89 -0.46 -19.60
N PRO A 49 29.83 0.45 -18.62
CA PRO A 49 28.84 0.37 -17.53
C PRO A 49 27.41 0.71 -17.97
N GLY A 50 27.26 1.41 -19.10
CA GLY A 50 25.98 1.96 -19.58
C GLY A 50 24.81 0.96 -19.64
N PRO A 51 24.96 -0.22 -20.28
CA PRO A 51 23.88 -1.20 -20.39
C PRO A 51 23.36 -1.70 -19.04
N ALA A 52 24.26 -2.06 -18.12
CA ALA A 52 23.88 -2.55 -16.79
C ALA A 52 23.17 -1.46 -15.97
N TYR A 53 23.69 -0.23 -15.98
CA TYR A 53 23.08 0.90 -15.30
C TYR A 53 21.72 1.29 -15.88
N SER A 54 21.55 1.25 -17.21
CA SER A 54 20.28 1.56 -17.85
C SER A 54 19.20 0.57 -17.45
N ALA A 55 19.50 -0.74 -17.52
CA ALA A 55 18.58 -1.78 -17.11
C ALA A 55 18.19 -1.66 -15.63
N LEU A 56 19.16 -1.38 -14.75
CA LEU A 56 18.91 -1.18 -13.33
C LEU A 56 18.06 0.06 -13.05
N ALA A 57 18.32 1.18 -13.75
CA ALA A 57 17.55 2.41 -13.59
C ALA A 57 16.08 2.21 -14.01
N ASP A 58 15.83 1.52 -15.12
CA ASP A 58 14.47 1.23 -15.58
C ASP A 58 13.74 0.28 -14.64
N ALA A 59 14.42 -0.75 -14.12
CA ALA A 59 13.87 -1.64 -13.10
C ALA A 59 13.50 -0.86 -11.82
N LEU A 60 14.39 0.00 -11.32
CA LEU A 60 14.13 0.82 -10.14
C LEU A 60 12.96 1.78 -10.37
N ARG A 61 12.87 2.44 -11.52
CA ARG A 61 11.72 3.31 -11.85
C ARG A 61 10.41 2.54 -11.83
N SER A 62 10.37 1.38 -12.47
CA SER A 62 9.19 0.51 -12.48
C SER A 62 8.78 0.09 -11.07
N LEU A 63 9.73 -0.33 -10.23
CA LEU A 63 9.49 -0.71 -8.83
C LEU A 63 9.02 0.46 -7.98
N ILE A 64 9.61 1.65 -8.13
CA ILE A 64 9.17 2.85 -7.41
C ILE A 64 7.72 3.18 -7.79
N LEU A 65 7.36 3.08 -9.07
CA LEU A 65 5.99 3.32 -9.52
C LEU A 65 5.03 2.27 -9.01
N SER A 66 5.40 0.99 -9.00
CA SER A 66 4.52 -0.07 -8.48
C SER A 66 4.30 0.05 -6.96
N LEU A 67 5.35 0.42 -6.22
CA LEU A 67 5.28 0.63 -4.77
C LEU A 67 4.57 1.94 -4.40
N ARG A 68 4.58 2.96 -5.27
CA ARG A 68 3.87 4.23 -5.06
C ARG A 68 2.36 4.04 -4.93
N TYR A 69 1.81 3.00 -5.55
CA TYR A 69 0.39 2.64 -5.46
C TYR A 69 0.07 1.65 -4.34
N ILE A 70 0.98 1.42 -3.39
CA ILE A 70 0.59 0.90 -2.08
C ILE A 70 -0.05 2.04 -1.28
N GLU A 71 -1.08 2.68 -1.85
CA GLU A 71 -2.10 3.27 -1.00
C GLU A 71 -2.73 2.12 -0.20
N PRO A 72 -3.05 2.33 1.08
CA PRO A 72 -3.84 1.36 1.81
C PRO A 72 -5.12 1.11 1.03
N LYS A 73 -5.24 -0.07 0.39
CA LYS A 73 -6.45 -0.47 -0.37
C LYS A 73 -7.70 -0.42 0.49
N SER A 74 -7.52 -0.44 1.81
CA SER A 74 -8.55 -0.19 2.79
C SER A 74 -8.01 0.69 3.91
N ARG A 75 -8.90 1.54 4.43
CA ARG A 75 -8.67 2.32 5.63
C ARG A 75 -9.68 1.88 6.68
N ALA A 76 -9.19 1.47 7.85
CA ALA A 76 -10.07 1.18 8.97
C ALA A 76 -10.77 2.48 9.40
N LEU A 77 -12.09 2.42 9.53
CA LEU A 77 -12.89 3.47 10.11
C LEU A 77 -13.22 3.07 11.54
N PRO A 78 -12.75 3.80 12.57
CA PRO A 78 -13.03 3.43 13.95
C PRO A 78 -14.52 3.59 14.22
N VAL A 79 -15.14 2.51 14.69
CA VAL A 79 -16.55 2.47 15.10
C VAL A 79 -16.62 2.87 16.56
N MET A 80 -17.40 3.90 16.87
CA MET A 80 -17.64 4.37 18.23
C MET A 80 -19.05 4.01 18.64
N ARG A 81 -19.23 3.42 19.81
CA ARG A 81 -20.56 3.20 20.37
C ARG A 81 -21.11 4.55 20.85
N HIS A 82 -22.30 4.92 20.37
CA HIS A 82 -22.94 6.17 20.75
C HIS A 82 -24.00 5.94 21.85
N SER A 83 -24.91 4.97 21.63
CA SER A 83 -25.94 4.58 22.59
C SER A 83 -26.30 3.09 22.41
N THR A 84 -27.38 2.63 23.06
CA THR A 84 -27.86 1.25 22.89
C THR A 84 -28.27 1.01 21.45
N ASN A 85 -27.64 0.04 20.80
CA ASN A 85 -27.86 -0.31 19.38
C ASN A 85 -27.56 0.82 18.37
N VAL A 86 -26.79 1.84 18.75
CA VAL A 86 -26.37 2.92 17.84
C VAL A 86 -24.85 3.06 17.85
N TRP A 87 -24.26 3.03 16.66
CA TRP A 87 -22.83 3.19 16.43
C TRP A 87 -22.56 4.33 15.44
N LYS A 88 -21.53 5.12 15.72
CA LYS A 88 -21.11 6.26 14.89
C LYS A 88 -19.72 6.01 14.31
N ILE A 89 -19.53 6.46 13.07
CA ILE A 89 -18.24 6.45 12.37
C ILE A 89 -17.97 7.88 11.91
N ARG A 90 -16.79 8.41 12.26
CA ARG A 90 -16.38 9.73 11.79
C ARG A 90 -15.76 9.63 10.40
N ILE A 91 -16.31 10.38 9.44
CA ILE A 91 -15.79 10.47 8.08
C ILE A 91 -15.23 11.87 7.87
N ASP A 92 -13.91 11.99 7.95
CA ASP A 92 -13.21 13.29 7.86
C ASP A 92 -13.17 13.85 6.44
N ASN A 93 -13.32 12.99 5.43
CA ASN A 93 -13.31 13.38 4.03
C ASN A 93 -14.53 12.76 3.31
N PRO A 94 -15.57 13.55 2.99
CA PRO A 94 -16.77 13.08 2.31
C PRO A 94 -16.51 12.40 0.96
N LYS A 95 -15.37 12.71 0.29
CA LYS A 95 -15.00 12.05 -0.97
C LYS A 95 -14.90 10.54 -0.84
N LEU A 96 -14.62 10.02 0.36
CA LEU A 96 -14.54 8.58 0.64
C LEU A 96 -15.87 7.85 0.47
N LEU A 97 -17.01 8.53 0.67
CA LEU A 97 -18.33 7.93 0.44
C LEU A 97 -18.58 7.65 -1.04
N VAL A 98 -17.96 8.42 -1.93
CA VAL A 98 -18.15 8.34 -3.39
C VAL A 98 -17.04 7.51 -4.05
N ALA A 99 -15.80 7.69 -3.60
CA ALA A 99 -14.62 7.09 -4.21
C ALA A 99 -14.28 5.69 -3.66
N SER A 100 -15.04 5.16 -2.69
CA SER A 100 -14.70 3.90 -2.02
C SER A 100 -15.91 3.03 -1.72
N ARG A 101 -15.68 1.72 -1.67
CA ARG A 101 -16.67 0.77 -1.14
C ARG A 101 -16.51 0.66 0.37
N ILE A 102 -17.59 0.94 1.10
CA ILE A 102 -17.62 0.74 2.55
C ILE A 102 -18.06 -0.69 2.84
N VAL A 103 -17.33 -1.37 3.72
CA VAL A 103 -17.64 -2.72 4.18
C VAL A 103 -17.70 -2.69 5.70
N ILE A 104 -18.74 -3.31 6.26
CA ILE A 104 -18.93 -3.45 7.70
C ILE A 104 -18.60 -4.89 8.07
N ARG A 105 -17.70 -5.07 9.04
CA ARG A 105 -17.43 -6.37 9.64
C ARG A 105 -18.25 -6.50 10.91
N VAL A 106 -19.06 -7.55 10.99
CA VAL A 106 -19.93 -7.84 12.14
C VAL A 106 -19.50 -9.18 12.74
N GLY A 107 -19.43 -9.25 14.07
CA GLY A 107 -19.22 -10.49 14.82
C GLY A 107 -20.42 -10.76 15.72
N SER A 108 -20.83 -12.03 15.81
CA SER A 108 -21.95 -12.49 16.64
C SER A 108 -21.77 -13.98 16.96
N GLU A 109 -22.46 -14.47 17.99
CA GLU A 109 -22.55 -15.90 18.33
C GLU A 109 -23.55 -16.66 17.45
N LEU A 110 -24.32 -15.95 16.62
CA LEU A 110 -25.23 -16.53 15.63
C LEU A 110 -24.47 -17.22 14.48
N SER A 111 -25.13 -18.18 13.83
CA SER A 111 -24.64 -18.75 12.57
C SER A 111 -24.61 -17.70 11.44
N GLU A 112 -23.76 -17.89 10.43
CA GLU A 112 -23.62 -16.93 9.32
C GLU A 112 -24.95 -16.66 8.60
N ASP A 113 -25.73 -17.70 8.32
CA ASP A 113 -27.03 -17.57 7.66
C ASP A 113 -28.05 -16.78 8.49
N ALA A 114 -28.09 -17.02 9.80
CA ALA A 114 -28.97 -16.30 10.71
C ALA A 114 -28.54 -14.83 10.81
N LEU A 115 -27.24 -14.58 10.98
CA LEU A 115 -26.69 -13.23 11.04
C LEU A 115 -26.96 -12.44 9.77
N ARG A 116 -26.75 -13.05 8.59
CA ARG A 116 -27.00 -12.39 7.29
C ARG A 116 -28.46 -11.99 7.14
N LYS A 117 -29.41 -12.85 7.51
CA LYS A 117 -30.85 -12.55 7.45
C LYS A 117 -31.25 -11.46 8.44
N ILE A 118 -30.82 -11.56 9.70
CA ILE A 118 -31.22 -10.63 10.76
C ILE A 118 -30.58 -9.26 10.53
N PHE A 119 -29.27 -9.22 10.31
CA PHE A 119 -28.51 -7.98 10.19
C PHE A 119 -28.95 -7.15 9.00
N VAL A 120 -29.12 -7.77 7.81
CA VAL A 120 -29.54 -7.03 6.61
C VAL A 120 -30.94 -6.43 6.76
N ASN A 121 -31.84 -7.10 7.49
CA ASN A 121 -33.21 -6.63 7.66
C ASN A 121 -33.39 -5.63 8.81
N GLN A 122 -32.51 -5.62 9.81
CA GLN A 122 -32.66 -4.78 11.01
C GLN A 122 -31.65 -3.62 11.07
N ALA A 123 -30.48 -3.74 10.43
CA ALA A 123 -29.49 -2.68 10.44
C ALA A 123 -29.95 -1.52 9.56
N THR A 124 -30.02 -0.33 10.16
CA THR A 124 -30.28 0.92 9.44
C THR A 124 -29.01 1.76 9.40
N VAL A 125 -28.70 2.34 8.24
CA VAL A 125 -27.53 3.22 8.04
C VAL A 125 -28.04 4.57 7.57
N GLY A 126 -27.53 5.65 8.17
CA GLY A 126 -27.93 7.01 7.83
C GLY A 126 -26.96 8.06 8.38
N SER A 127 -27.28 9.33 8.19
CA SER A 127 -26.49 10.43 8.76
C SER A 127 -26.66 10.49 10.27
N ALA A 128 -25.67 11.05 10.98
CA ALA A 128 -25.71 11.14 12.45
C ALA A 128 -26.99 11.81 12.95
N ASP A 129 -27.38 12.91 12.31
CA ASP A 129 -28.56 13.72 12.65
C ASP A 129 -29.89 12.93 12.60
N GLN A 130 -29.95 11.83 11.84
CA GLN A 130 -31.15 10.97 11.77
C GLN A 130 -31.34 10.09 13.01
N PHE A 131 -30.32 9.97 13.86
CA PHE A 131 -30.32 9.11 15.05
C PHE A 131 -30.04 9.89 16.35
N GLU A 132 -30.11 11.22 16.32
CA GLU A 132 -29.89 12.10 17.49
C GLU A 132 -31.20 12.51 18.20
N GLY A 133 -32.31 11.81 17.92
CA GLY A 133 -33.60 11.98 18.59
C GLY A 133 -33.74 11.20 19.90
#